data_AF-A0A9D5LUZ9-F1
#
_entry.id   AF-A0A9D5LUZ9-F1
#
_cell.length_a   1.000
_cell.length_b   1.000
_cell.length_c   1.000
_cell.angle_alpha   90.00
_cell.angle_beta   90.00
_cell.angle_gamma   90.00
#
_symmetry.space_group_name_H-M   'P 1'
#
loop_
_entity.id
_entity.type
_entity.pdbx_description
1 polymer ?
#
loop_
_entity_poly.entity_id
_entity_poly.type
_entity_poly.pdbx_seq_one_letter_code
_entity_poly.pdbx_strand_id
1 'polypeptide(L)' 'MNPILYILAGCNGVGKTTASYSVLPELLNCREFVNADEIAKGLSPFNPESVAIETGKIDVTKNKSTSKSRKDICY' A
#
# COMPACT_ATOMS: atom_id res chain seq x y z
N MET A 1 17.86 -13.18 -2.52
CA MET A 1 17.50 -11.95 -1.79
C MET A 1 16.14 -12.16 -1.16
N ASN A 2 15.98 -11.68 0.08
CA ASN A 2 14.71 -11.64 0.78
C ASN A 2 14.07 -10.27 0.50
N PRO A 3 12.75 -10.19 0.21
CA PRO A 3 12.09 -8.92 -0.02
C PRO A 3 12.08 -8.08 1.26
N ILE A 4 12.23 -6.77 1.11
CA ILE A 4 12.19 -5.78 2.20
C ILE A 4 10.76 -5.24 2.33
N LEU A 5 10.28 -5.14 3.57
CA LEU A 5 9.02 -4.48 3.89
C LEU A 5 9.31 -3.10 4.46
N TYR A 6 8.85 -2.06 3.77
CA TYR A 6 8.89 -0.69 4.24
C TYR A 6 7.53 -0.29 4.81
N ILE A 7 7.52 0.29 5.99
CA ILE A 7 6.31 0.75 6.67
C ILE A 7 6.47 2.23 6.98
N LEU A 8 5.59 3.06 6.43
CA LEU A 8 5.46 4.47 6.77
C LEU A 8 4.46 4.61 7.92
N ALA A 9 4.95 4.91 9.12
CA ALA A 9 4.14 5.07 10.33
C ALA A 9 3.98 6.55 10.72
N GLY A 10 2.89 6.88 11.43
CA GLY A 10 2.58 8.25 11.88
C GLY A 10 1.09 8.51 12.09
N CYS A 11 0.74 9.65 12.67
CA CYS A 11 -0.65 10.04 12.95
C CYS A 11 -1.50 10.16 11.67
N ASN A 12 -2.82 10.07 11.80
CA ASN A 12 -3.75 10.35 10.70
C ASN A 12 -3.60 11.81 10.25
N GLY A 13 -3.55 12.05 8.94
CA GLY A 13 -3.39 13.39 8.38
C GLY A 13 -1.95 13.94 8.32
N VAL A 14 -0.93 13.23 8.82
CA VAL A 14 0.48 13.69 8.75
C VAL A 14 1.11 13.61 7.36
N GLY A 15 0.36 13.13 6.35
CA GLY A 15 0.83 13.05 4.95
C GLY A 15 1.54 11.75 4.58
N LYS A 16 1.34 10.64 5.31
CA LYS A 16 1.96 9.33 5.00
C LYS A 16 1.74 8.88 3.56
N THR A 17 0.49 8.93 3.10
CA THR A 17 0.12 8.58 1.72
C THR A 17 0.74 9.55 0.70
N THR A 18 0.79 10.84 1.02
CA THR A 18 1.45 11.83 0.15
C THR A 18 2.94 11.55 0.02
N ALA A 19 3.60 11.26 1.14
CA ALA A 19 5.01 10.88 1.17
C ALA A 19 5.25 9.54 0.47
N SER A 20 4.32 8.58 0.57
CA SER A 20 4.46 7.27 -0.06
C SER A 20 4.58 7.37 -1.58
N TYR A 21 3.82 8.27 -2.22
CA TYR A 21 3.90 8.51 -3.65
C TYR A 21 5.19 9.18 -4.12
N SER A 22 5.88 9.92 -3.25
CA SER A 22 7.10 10.67 -3.63
C SER A 22 8.37 9.95 -3.19
N VAL A 23 8.42 9.49 -1.93
CA VAL A 23 9.62 8.94 -1.30
C VAL A 23 9.88 7.48 -1.72
N LEU A 24 8.85 6.64 -1.80
CA LEU A 24 9.06 5.21 -2.06
C LEU A 24 9.65 4.93 -3.45
N PRO A 25 9.17 5.57 -4.54
CA PRO A 25 9.74 5.35 -5.87
C PRO A 25 11.15 5.93 -6.02
N GLU A 26 11.39 7.12 -5.46
CA GLU A 26 12.65 7.86 -5.65
C GLU A 26 13.77 7.39 -4.74
N LEU A 27 13.48 7.13 -3.46
CA LEU A 27 14.51 6.82 -2.46
C LEU A 27 14.73 5.31 -2.31
N LEU A 28 13.68 4.51 -2.47
CA LEU A 28 13.70 3.08 -2.16
C LEU A 28 13.56 2.18 -3.38
N ASN A 29 13.36 2.76 -4.58
CA ASN A 29 13.11 2.05 -5.83
C ASN A 29 11.94 1.04 -5.72
N CYS A 30 11.06 1.26 -4.74
CA CYS A 30 9.92 0.42 -4.42
C CYS A 30 8.72 0.92 -5.22
N ARG A 31 8.35 0.16 -6.25
CA ARG A 31 7.27 0.54 -7.18
C ARG A 31 5.93 -0.10 -6.84
N GLU A 32 5.92 -1.06 -5.91
CA GLU A 32 4.71 -1.76 -5.49
C GLU A 32 4.29 -1.23 -4.11
N PHE A 33 3.44 -0.20 -4.13
CA PHE A 33 2.76 0.32 -2.96
C PHE A 33 1.36 -0.30 -2.87
N VAL A 34 1.03 -0.92 -1.73
CA VAL A 34 -0.26 -1.56 -1.51
C VAL A 34 -0.87 -1.00 -0.24
N ASN A 35 -2.05 -0.40 -0.38
CA ASN A 35 -2.78 0.21 0.72
C ASN A 35 -4.28 0.01 0.51
N ALA A 36 -4.94 -0.65 1.45
CA ALA A 36 -6.37 -0.93 1.40
C ALA A 36 -7.25 0.30 1.18
N ASP A 37 -6.95 1.45 1.81
CA ASP A 37 -7.72 2.68 1.68
C ASP A 37 -7.65 3.26 0.27
N GLU A 38 -6.47 3.21 -0.36
CA GLU A 38 -6.29 3.67 -1.74
C GLU A 38 -6.98 2.74 -2.74
N ILE A 39 -6.98 1.42 -2.48
CA ILE A 39 -7.75 0.46 -3.26
C ILE A 39 -9.25 0.72 -3.08
N ALA A 40 -9.72 0.98 -1.86
CA ALA A 40 -11.11 1.29 -1.56
C ALA A 40 -11.58 2.56 -2.27
N LYS A 41 -10.77 3.62 -2.26
CA LYS A 41 -11.04 4.86 -3.02
C LYS A 41 -11.08 4.62 -4.53
N GLY A 42 -10.22 3.74 -5.05
CA GLY A 42 -10.23 3.35 -6.47
C GLY A 42 -11.46 2.54 -6.87
N LEU A 43 -11.95 1.65 -6.01
CA LEU A 43 -13.12 0.81 -6.26
C LEU A 43 -14.46 1.52 -6.02
N SER A 44 -14.55 2.33 -4.96
CA SER A 44 -15.77 3.03 -4.56
C SER A 44 -15.44 4.48 -4.15
N PRO A 45 -15.19 5.37 -5.13
CA PRO A 45 -14.70 6.73 -4.84
C PRO A 45 -15.68 7.58 -4.02
N PHE A 46 -16.97 7.28 -4.09
CA PHE A 46 -18.01 8.00 -3.34
C PHE A 46 -18.41 7.32 -2.04
N ASN A 47 -18.00 6.06 -1.82
CA ASN A 47 -18.28 5.33 -0.58
C ASN A 47 -17.19 4.27 -0.29
N PRO A 48 -15.94 4.68 0.03
CA PRO A 48 -14.84 3.72 0.24
C PRO A 48 -15.09 2.79 1.43
N GLU A 49 -15.80 3.27 2.46
CA GLU A 49 -16.09 2.48 3.67
C GLU A 49 -16.91 1.22 3.35
N SER A 50 -17.80 1.26 2.35
CA SER A 50 -18.62 0.08 2.00
C SER A 50 -17.80 -1.09 1.44
N VAL A 51 -16.56 -0.83 1.00
CA VAL A 51 -15.65 -1.85 0.43
C VAL A 51 -14.40 -2.08 1.29
N ALA A 52 -14.32 -1.51 2.50
CA ALA A 52 -13.13 -1.58 3.37
C ALA A 52 -12.70 -3.02 3.71
N ILE A 53 -13.66 -3.91 3.99
CA ILE A 53 -13.38 -5.32 4.33
C ILE A 53 -12.84 -6.08 3.11
N GLU A 54 -13.41 -5.84 1.93
CA GLU A 54 -13.00 -6.49 0.69
C GLU A 54 -11.60 -6.04 0.28
N THR A 55 -11.37 -4.74 0.28
CA THR A 55 -10.08 -4.12 -0.08
C THR A 55 -8.96 -4.52 0.88
N GLY A 56 -9.24 -4.67 2.18
CA GLY A 56 -8.29 -5.23 3.14
C GLY A 56 -7.86 -6.67 2.81
N LYS A 57 -8.76 -7.51 2.28
CA LYS A 57 -8.40 -8.87 1.81
C LYS A 57 -7.55 -8.82 0.54
N ILE A 58 -7.85 -7.89 -0.37
CA ILE A 58 -7.08 -7.68 -1.60
C ILE A 58 -5.65 -7.26 -1.27
N ASP A 59 -5.47 -6.31 -0.34
CA ASP A 59 -4.18 -5.82 0.13
C ASP A 59 -3.29 -6.98 0.65
N VAL A 60 -3.81 -7.76 1.61
CA VAL A 60 -3.09 -8.94 2.16
C VAL A 60 -2.71 -9.95 1.07
N THR A 61 -3.61 -10.20 0.12
CA THR A 61 -3.39 -11.15 -0.98
C THR A 61 -2.30 -10.64 -1.92
N LYS A 62 -2.33 -9.35 -2.26
CA LYS A 62 -1.35 -8.69 -3.12
C LYS A 62 0.03 -8.72 -2.47
N ASN A 63 0.14 -8.39 -1.18
CA ASN A 63 1.41 -8.46 -0.44
C ASN A 63 2.02 -9.86 -0.45
N LYS A 64 1.21 -10.90 -0.23
CA LYS A 64 1.67 -12.29 -0.35
C LYS A 64 2.19 -12.62 -1.75
N SER A 65 1.52 -12.14 -2.79
CA SER A 65 1.95 -12.37 -4.18
C SER A 65 3.26 -11.64 -4.52
N THR A 66 3.40 -10.38 -4.09
CA THR A 66 4.58 -9.54 -4.31
C THR A 66 5.80 -10.11 -3.58
N SER A 67 5.60 -10.58 -2.34
CA SER A 67 6.64 -11.27 -1.55
C SER A 67 7.12 -12.55 -2.23
N LYS A 68 6.21 -13.39 -2.77
CA LYS A 68 6.57 -14.59 -3.55
C LYS A 68 7.38 -14.25 -4.80
N SER A 69 7.06 -13.14 -5.46
CA SER A 69 7.81 -12.63 -6.61
C SER A 69 9.15 -11.97 -6.22
N ARG A 70 9.55 -12.00 -4.94
CA ARG A 70 10.77 -11.39 -4.40
C ARG A 70 10.90 -9.89 -4.74
N LYS A 71 9.77 -9.19 -4.74
CA LYS A 71 9.73 -7.74 -4.86
C LYS A 71 9.58 -7.12 -3.47
N ASP A 72 10.19 -5.95 -3.28
CA ASP A 72 9.99 -5.15 -2.08
C ASP A 72 8.55 -4.64 -2.01
N ILE A 73 8.06 -4.48 -0.78
CA ILE A 73 6.68 -4.06 -0.49
C ILE A 73 6.73 -2.80 0.34
N CYS A 74 5.90 -1.84 -0.02
CA CYS A 74 5.75 -0.61 0.73
C CYS A 74 4.32 -0.40 1.21
N TYR A 75 4.21 -0.01 2.48
CA TYR A 75 2.96 0.17 3.23
C TYR A 75 2.91 1.56 3.87
#